data_AF-I0HT99-F1
#
_entry.id   AF-I0HT99-F1
#
_cell.length_a   1.000
_cell.length_b   1.000
_cell.length_c   1.000
_cell.angle_alpha   90.00
_cell.angle_beta   90.00
_cell.angle_gamma   90.00
#
_symmetry.space_group_name_H-M   'P 1'
#
loop_
_entity.id
_entity.type
_entity.pdbx_description
1 polymer ?
#
loop_
_entity_poly.entity_id
_entity_poly.type
_entity_poly.pdbx_seq_one_letter_code
_entity_poly.pdbx_strand_id
1 'polypeptide(L)' 'MNAMTVLFSTDVGLMSLAVIAVTLGMGAFYLRYFLKHMREDSARAAAEAKAGR' A
#
# COMPACT_ATOMS: atom_id res chain seq x y z
N MET A 1 9.35 -17.42 -25.78
CA MET A 1 8.88 -17.71 -24.40
C MET A 1 8.26 -16.44 -23.87
N ASN A 2 6.94 -16.39 -23.67
CA ASN A 2 6.25 -15.16 -23.27
C ASN A 2 6.09 -15.14 -21.74
N ALA A 3 6.64 -14.14 -21.07
CA ALA A 3 6.67 -14.05 -19.61
C ALA A 3 5.26 -13.98 -19.00
N MET A 4 4.32 -13.37 -19.73
CA MET A 4 2.91 -13.28 -19.31
C MET A 4 2.24 -14.65 -19.30
N THR A 5 2.50 -15.52 -20.28
CA THR A 5 1.95 -16.89 -20.28
C THR A 5 2.56 -17.76 -19.17
N VAL A 6 3.81 -17.55 -18.78
CA VAL A 6 4.39 -18.30 -17.65
C VAL A 6 3.75 -17.84 -16.34
N LEU A 7 3.60 -16.52 -16.14
CA LEU A 7 2.97 -15.95 -14.94
C LEU A 7 1.50 -16.36 -14.76
N PHE A 8 0.74 -16.50 -15.83
CA PHE A 8 -0.69 -16.83 -15.74
C PHE A 8 -1.04 -18.30 -15.99
N SER A 9 -0.17 -19.08 -16.63
CA SER A 9 -0.49 -20.45 -17.06
C SER A 9 0.39 -21.54 -16.43
N THR A 10 1.30 -21.18 -15.51
CA THR A 10 2.05 -22.17 -14.72
C THR A 10 1.71 -22.05 -13.24
N ASP A 11 1.70 -23.18 -12.52
CA ASP A 11 1.46 -23.22 -11.06
C ASP A 11 2.39 -22.27 -10.28
N VAL A 12 3.65 -22.17 -10.74
CA VAL A 12 4.67 -21.27 -10.17
C VAL A 12 4.32 -19.80 -10.41
N GLY A 13 3.78 -19.49 -11.60
CA GLY A 13 3.30 -18.16 -11.95
C GLY A 13 2.15 -17.69 -11.08
N LEU A 14 1.14 -18.55 -10.88
CA LEU A 14 -0.03 -18.28 -10.04
C LEU A 14 0.36 -18.11 -8.56
N MET A 15 1.25 -18.95 -8.03
CA MET A 15 1.81 -18.79 -6.68
C MET A 15 2.55 -17.47 -6.51
N SER A 16 3.38 -17.10 -7.50
CA SER A 16 4.11 -15.83 -7.48
C SER A 16 3.17 -14.63 -7.55
N LEU A 17 2.12 -14.71 -8.36
CA LEU A 17 1.08 -13.68 -8.47
C LEU A 17 0.33 -13.50 -7.14
N ALA A 18 0.01 -14.59 -6.44
CA ALA A 18 -0.62 -14.53 -5.13
C ALA A 18 0.27 -13.82 -4.10
N VAL A 19 1.57 -14.14 -4.07
CA VAL A 19 2.54 -13.46 -3.19
C VAL A 19 2.62 -11.97 -3.51
N ILE A 20 2.76 -11.62 -4.80
CA ILE A 20 2.82 -10.22 -5.25
C ILE A 20 1.55 -9.48 -4.83
N ALA A 21 0.37 -10.07 -5.01
CA ALA A 21 -0.90 -9.46 -4.60
C ALA A 21 -0.96 -9.23 -3.09
N VAL A 22 -0.49 -10.18 -2.27
CA VAL A 22 -0.44 -10.03 -0.81
C VAL A 22 0.56 -8.93 -0.40
N THR A 23 1.75 -8.92 -0.98
CA THR A 23 2.78 -7.90 -0.69
C THR A 23 2.29 -6.50 -1.06
N LEU A 24 1.70 -6.33 -2.25
CA LEU A 24 1.12 -5.07 -2.68
C LEU A 24 -0.07 -4.66 -1.82
N GLY A 25 -0.94 -5.61 -1.45
CA GLY A 25 -2.08 -5.36 -0.56
C GLY A 25 -1.64 -4.87 0.81
N MET A 26 -0.61 -5.50 1.38
CA MET A 26 -0.02 -5.08 2.65
C MET A 26 0.66 -3.70 2.54
N GLY A 27 1.40 -3.45 1.46
CA GLY A 27 2.02 -2.14 1.21
C GLY A 27 0.98 -1.02 1.08
N ALA A 28 -0.11 -1.25 0.35
CA ALA A 28 -1.21 -0.30 0.23
C ALA A 28 -1.96 -0.09 1.56
N PHE A 29 -2.15 -1.15 2.36
CA PHE A 29 -2.74 -1.05 3.69
C PHE A 29 -1.89 -0.17 4.61
N TYR A 30 -0.58 -0.42 4.68
CA TYR A 30 0.32 0.40 5.49
C TYR A 30 0.35 1.84 5.00
N LEU A 31 0.49 2.08 3.69
CA LEU A 31 0.44 3.42 3.13
C LEU A 31 -0.85 4.15 3.51
N ARG A 32 -2.01 3.48 3.38
CA ARG A 32 -3.30 4.04 3.80
C ARG A 32 -3.35 4.31 5.30
N TYR A 33 -2.83 3.41 6.13
CA TYR A 33 -2.79 3.54 7.58
C TYR A 33 -1.94 4.75 7.99
N PHE A 34 -0.73 4.88 7.44
CA PHE A 34 0.17 6.00 7.68
C PHE A 34 -0.41 7.32 7.18
N LEU A 35 -1.00 7.36 5.97
CA LEU A 35 -1.65 8.57 5.46
C LEU A 35 -2.85 8.98 6.33
N LYS A 36 -3.61 8.03 6.87
CA LYS A 36 -4.71 8.33 7.79
C LYS A 36 -4.18 8.89 9.12
N HIS A 37 -3.19 8.25 9.73
CA HIS A 37 -2.59 8.73 10.99
C HIS A 37 -1.91 10.08 10.82
N MET A 38 -1.15 10.26 9.74
CA MET A 38 -0.55 11.54 9.39
C MET A 38 -1.60 12.61 9.14
N ARG A 39 -2.77 12.29 8.57
CA ARG A 39 -3.84 13.28 8.42
C ARG A 39 -4.39 13.72 9.77
N GLU A 40 -4.58 12.79 10.69
CA GLU A 40 -5.03 13.08 12.06
C GLU A 40 -3.98 13.90 12.84
N ASP A 41 -2.70 13.56 12.72
CA ASP A 41 -1.60 14.32 13.33
C ASP A 41 -1.38 15.67 12.65
N SER A 42 -1.46 15.75 11.32
CA SER A 42 -1.37 17.00 10.58
C SER A 42 -2.55 17.93 10.86
N ALA A 43 -3.74 17.39 11.13
CA ALA A 43 -4.90 18.18 11.51
C ALA A 43 -4.73 18.78 12.92
N ARG A 44 -4.15 18.03 13.85
CA ARG A 44 -3.77 18.54 15.18
C ARG A 44 -2.64 19.55 15.09
N ALA A 45 -1.59 19.27 14.32
CA ALA A 45 -0.48 20.19 14.09
C ALA A 45 -0.91 21.45 13.34
N ALA A 46 -1.84 21.36 12.38
CA ALA A 46 -2.40 22.52 11.69
C ALA A 46 -3.36 23.31 12.59
N ALA A 47 -4.13 22.64 13.46
CA ALA A 47 -4.94 23.31 14.47
C ALA A 47 -4.09 24.04 15.51
N GLU A 48 -2.99 23.44 15.97
CA GLU A 48 -2.00 24.07 16.85
C GLU A 48 -1.27 25.23 16.14
N ALA A 49 -0.86 25.05 14.89
CA ALA A 49 -0.24 26.12 14.08
C ALA A 49 -1.20 27.29 13.80
N LYS A 50 -2.51 27.04 13.75
CA LYS A 50 -3.54 28.08 13.59
C LYS A 50 -3.95 28.72 14.92
N ALA A 51 -3.83 28.01 16.04
CA ALA A 51 -4.11 28.54 17.38
C ALA A 51 -2.93 29.32 17.99
N GLY A 52 -1.71 29.13 17.46
CA GLY A 52 -0.51 29.87 17.84
C GLY A 52 -0.24 31.16 17.04
N ARG A 53 -1.20 31.66 16.25
CA ARG A 53 -1.16 32.96 15.55
C ARG A 53 -2.33 33.82 15.97
#